data_AF-S6UTH8-F1
#
_entry.id   AF-S6UTH8-F1
#
_cell.length_a   1.000
_cell.length_b   1.000
_cell.length_c   1.000
_cell.angle_alpha   90.00
_cell.angle_beta   90.00
_cell.angle_gamma   90.00
#
_symmetry.space_group_name_H-M   'P 1'
#
loop_
_entity.id
_entity.type
_entity.pdbx_description
1 polymer ?
#
loop_
_entity_poly.entity_id
_entity_poly.type
_entity_poly.pdbx_seq_one_letter_code
_entity_poly.pdbx_strand_id
1 'polypeptide(L)'
;MAKRQLNRRQNWRIEKIQGERAARAAKRESVTLETLEGGDLGPEQTGLVIAHFGVQVEVEAQEGEQVGQVFRCHLRANLPALVTGDRVVWRAGNQG
;
A
#
# COMPACT_ATOMS: atom_id res chain seq x y z
N MET A 1 -33.58 16.66 -30.70
CA MET A 1 -33.50 16.41 -29.25
C MET A 1 -33.51 17.77 -28.54
N ALA A 2 -34.61 18.15 -27.90
CA ALA A 2 -34.74 19.46 -27.26
C ALA A 2 -33.78 19.58 -26.07
N LYS A 3 -32.91 20.59 -26.09
CA LYS A 3 -31.98 20.91 -25.00
C LYS A 3 -32.82 21.31 -23.78
N ARG A 4 -32.80 20.52 -22.70
CA ARG A 4 -33.52 20.83 -21.45
C ARG A 4 -33.06 22.20 -20.94
N GLN A 5 -33.92 23.20 -21.04
CA GLN A 5 -33.78 24.50 -20.38
C GLN A 5 -33.93 24.28 -18.88
N LEU A 6 -32.81 24.14 -18.17
CA LEU A 6 -32.79 23.97 -16.72
C LEU A 6 -32.89 25.35 -16.05
N ASN A 7 -33.82 25.51 -15.13
CA ASN A 7 -33.93 26.72 -14.32
C ASN A 7 -32.71 26.84 -13.39
N ARG A 8 -32.30 28.06 -13.02
CA ARG A 8 -31.14 28.36 -12.15
C ARG A 8 -31.08 27.48 -10.89
N ARG A 9 -32.22 27.21 -10.26
CA ARG A 9 -32.29 26.32 -9.08
C ARG A 9 -32.00 24.84 -9.41
N GLN A 10 -32.39 24.38 -10.58
CA GLN A 10 -32.11 23.02 -11.04
C GLN A 10 -30.63 22.85 -11.37
N ASN A 11 -30.01 23.87 -11.99
CA ASN A 11 -28.58 23.86 -12.28
C ASN A 11 -27.74 23.79 -11.00
N TRP A 12 -28.08 24.62 -10.01
CA TRP A 12 -27.43 24.58 -8.69
C TRP A 12 -27.58 23.22 -7.99
N ARG A 13 -28.78 22.62 -8.07
CA ARG A 13 -29.02 21.29 -7.49
C ARG A 13 -28.20 20.21 -8.20
N ILE A 14 -28.05 20.28 -9.52
CA ILE A 14 -27.23 19.34 -10.29
C ILE A 14 -25.75 19.52 -9.91
N GLU A 15 -25.24 20.75 -9.90
CA GLU A 15 -23.86 21.06 -9.50
C GLU A 15 -23.55 20.56 -8.10
N LYS A 16 -24.44 20.81 -7.12
CA LYS A 16 -24.29 20.32 -5.75
C LYS A 16 -24.24 18.79 -5.69
N ILE A 17 -25.16 18.11 -6.37
CA ILE A 17 -25.20 16.63 -6.39
C ILE A 17 -23.97 16.05 -7.07
N GLN A 18 -23.52 16.65 -8.18
CA GLN A 18 -22.32 16.19 -8.89
C GLN A 18 -21.06 16.44 -8.06
N GLY A 19 -20.95 17.59 -7.39
CA GLY A 19 -19.86 17.89 -6.46
C GLY A 19 -19.82 16.91 -5.28
N GLU A 20 -20.97 16.63 -4.66
CA GLU A 20 -21.06 15.63 -3.59
C GLU A 20 -20.74 14.20 -4.07
N ARG A 21 -21.16 13.83 -5.29
CA ARG A 21 -20.82 12.54 -5.89
C ARG A 21 -19.33 12.43 -6.19
N ALA A 22 -18.71 13.47 -6.74
CA ALA A 22 -17.28 13.52 -7.00
C ALA A 22 -16.47 13.43 -5.69
N ALA A 23 -16.87 14.18 -4.66
CA ALA A 23 -16.22 14.12 -3.35
C ALA A 23 -16.36 12.72 -2.69
N ARG A 24 -17.53 12.07 -2.81
CA ARG A 24 -17.71 10.69 -2.32
C ARG A 24 -16.94 9.66 -3.14
N ALA A 25 -16.81 9.84 -4.45
CA ALA A 25 -16.03 8.97 -5.31
C ALA A 25 -14.53 9.06 -4.97
N ALA A 26 -13.98 10.28 -4.85
CA ALA A 26 -12.60 10.51 -4.44
C ALA A 26 -12.29 9.92 -3.05
N LYS A 27 -13.21 10.08 -2.09
CA LYS A 27 -13.04 9.48 -0.75
C LYS A 27 -13.11 7.95 -0.76
N ARG A 28 -13.88 7.36 -1.67
CA ARG A 28 -13.91 5.90 -1.82
C ARG A 28 -12.68 5.38 -2.53
N GLU A 29 -12.15 6.10 -3.50
CA GLU A 29 -10.93 5.76 -4.21
C GLU A 29 -9.73 5.76 -3.26
N SER A 30 -9.58 6.79 -2.41
CA SER A 30 -8.51 6.84 -1.41
C SER A 30 -8.58 5.68 -0.40
N VAL A 31 -9.78 5.40 0.13
CA VAL A 31 -9.99 4.28 1.07
C VAL A 31 -9.78 2.93 0.39
N THR A 32 -10.13 2.80 -0.89
CA THR A 32 -9.94 1.56 -1.64
C THR A 32 -8.47 1.31 -1.94
N LEU A 33 -7.69 2.36 -2.24
CA LEU A 33 -6.23 2.26 -2.42
C LEU A 33 -5.54 1.82 -1.11
N GLU A 34 -5.92 2.46 0.00
CA GLU A 34 -5.42 2.16 1.35
C GLU A 34 -5.80 0.75 1.81
N THR A 35 -6.99 0.26 1.42
CA THR A 35 -7.46 -1.11 1.72
C THR A 35 -6.82 -2.17 0.80
N LEU A 36 -6.55 -1.85 -0.46
CA LEU A 36 -5.87 -2.74 -1.42
C LEU A 36 -4.38 -2.93 -1.10
N GLU A 37 -3.73 -1.94 -0.50
CA GLU A 37 -2.29 -1.98 -0.18
C GLU A 37 -1.93 -2.83 1.06
N GLY A 38 -2.91 -3.32 1.83
CA GLY A 38 -2.63 -4.14 3.00
C GLY A 38 -1.97 -3.36 4.14
N GLY A 39 -2.38 -2.09 4.30
CA GLY A 39 -2.51 -1.34 5.55
C GLY A 39 -1.29 -0.99 6.41
N ASP A 40 -0.22 -1.79 6.45
CA ASP A 40 0.86 -1.58 7.46
C ASP A 40 2.26 -1.96 6.95
N LEU A 41 2.41 -2.22 5.65
CA LEU A 41 3.68 -2.60 5.05
C LEU A 41 4.15 -1.50 4.08
N GLY A 42 5.37 -1.02 4.27
CA GLY A 42 6.04 -0.07 3.39
C GLY A 42 6.32 -0.62 1.98
N PRO A 43 7.07 0.11 1.15
CA PRO A 43 7.41 -0.33 -0.19
C PRO A 43 8.22 -1.64 -0.18
N GLU A 44 8.13 -2.38 -1.29
CA GLU A 44 8.97 -3.55 -1.54
C GLU A 44 10.43 -3.13 -1.73
N GLN A 45 11.34 -3.81 -1.04
CA GLN A 45 12.76 -3.55 -1.05
C GLN A 45 13.53 -4.85 -1.20
N THR A 46 14.70 -4.80 -1.85
CA THR A 46 15.62 -5.93 -1.90
C THR A 46 16.43 -6.02 -0.60
N GLY A 47 16.65 -7.25 -0.13
CA GLY A 47 17.47 -7.50 1.04
C GLY A 47 18.18 -8.85 1.02
N LEU A 48 19.12 -9.01 1.94
CA LEU A 48 19.92 -10.23 2.13
C LEU A 48 19.60 -10.87 3.48
N VAL A 49 19.29 -12.16 3.50
CA VAL A 49 19.07 -12.88 4.76
C VAL A 49 20.41 -13.07 5.48
N ILE A 50 20.56 -12.46 6.67
CA ILE A 50 21.76 -12.60 7.50
C ILE A 50 21.60 -13.75 8.49
N ALA A 51 20.42 -13.91 9.09
CA ALA A 51 20.17 -14.95 10.08
C ALA A 51 18.74 -15.50 10.01
N HIS A 52 18.59 -16.78 10.35
CA HIS A 52 17.31 -17.48 10.32
C HIS A 52 16.94 -18.00 11.72
N PHE A 53 15.83 -17.49 12.28
CA PHE A 53 15.34 -17.80 13.64
C PHE A 53 14.06 -18.65 13.63
N GLY A 54 13.91 -19.51 12.62
CA GLY A 54 12.75 -20.39 12.47
C GLY A 54 11.54 -19.67 11.88
N VAL A 55 10.83 -18.90 12.70
CA VAL A 55 9.59 -18.19 12.30
C VAL A 55 9.88 -16.75 11.81
N GLN A 56 11.07 -16.25 12.12
CA GLN A 56 11.55 -14.92 11.73
C GLN A 56 12.92 -15.03 11.07
N VAL A 57 13.23 -14.07 10.22
CA VAL A 57 14.53 -13.92 9.55
C VAL A 57 15.03 -12.50 9.73
N GLU A 58 16.35 -12.34 9.92
CA GLU A 58 17.00 -11.04 9.85
C GLU A 58 17.44 -10.77 8.42
N VAL A 59 17.01 -9.63 7.90
CA VAL A 59 17.25 -9.19 6.52
C VAL A 59 18.00 -7.87 6.55
N GLU A 60 19.16 -7.82 5.90
CA GLU A 60 19.87 -6.58 5.61
C GLU A 60 19.21 -5.88 4.43
N ALA A 61 18.88 -4.60 4.56
CA ALA A 61 18.44 -3.82 3.42
C ALA A 61 19.60 -3.60 2.45
N GLN A 62 19.37 -3.89 1.17
CA GLN A 62 20.37 -3.66 0.10
C GLN A 62 20.06 -2.43 -0.76
N GLU A 63 18.88 -1.82 -0.58
CA GLU A 63 18.41 -0.70 -1.37
C GLU A 63 17.79 0.40 -0.49
N GLY A 64 17.73 1.64 -1.00
CA GLY A 64 17.07 2.77 -0.35
C GLY A 64 17.91 3.51 0.70
N GLU A 65 17.24 4.24 1.58
CA GLU A 65 17.88 4.99 2.68
C GLU A 65 18.31 4.09 3.84
N GLN A 66 17.81 2.85 3.86
CA GLN A 66 17.99 1.89 4.93
C GLN A 66 19.14 0.91 4.66
N VAL A 67 19.90 1.08 3.58
CA VAL A 67 21.01 0.18 3.18
C VAL A 67 21.95 -0.10 4.36
N GLY A 68 22.22 -1.38 4.61
CA GLY A 68 23.06 -1.84 5.72
C GLY A 68 22.36 -1.90 7.07
N GLN A 69 21.10 -1.46 7.17
CA GLN A 69 20.28 -1.71 8.37
C GLN A 69 19.69 -3.12 8.32
N VAL A 70 19.60 -3.74 9.49
CA VAL A 70 19.07 -5.09 9.66
C VAL A 70 17.66 -5.01 10.23
N PHE A 71 16.73 -5.69 9.58
CA PHE A 71 15.33 -5.76 9.97
C PHE A 71 14.95 -7.19 10.32
N ARG A 72 14.12 -7.34 11.35
CA ARG A 72 13.54 -8.64 11.72
C ARG A 72 12.21 -8.79 10.98
N CYS A 73 12.14 -9.76 10.08
CA CYS A 73 11.00 -10.00 9.22
C CYS A 73 10.32 -11.33 9.53
N HIS A 74 9.00 -11.38 9.32
CA HIS A 74 8.24 -12.61 9.35
C HIS A 74 8.20 -13.25 7.96
N LEU A 75 8.24 -14.59 7.90
CA LEU A 75 8.09 -15.30 6.64
C LEU A 75 6.61 -15.40 6.22
N ARG A 76 6.35 -15.27 4.92
CA ARG A 76 5.04 -15.61 4.34
C ARG A 76 4.91 -17.13 4.22
N ALA A 77 3.70 -17.65 4.45
CA ALA A 77 3.44 -19.10 4.43
C ALA A 77 3.66 -19.78 3.07
N ASN A 78 3.65 -19.01 1.97
CA ASN A 78 3.87 -19.50 0.62
C ASN A 78 5.35 -19.49 0.19
N LEU A 79 6.28 -19.07 1.05
CA LEU A 79 7.70 -19.07 0.72
C LEU A 79 8.31 -20.46 0.93
N PRO A 80 9.26 -20.87 0.06
CA PRO A 80 10.11 -22.02 0.32
C PRO A 80 11.04 -21.76 1.52
N ALA A 81 11.75 -22.78 1.98
CA ALA A 81 12.75 -22.63 3.04
C ALA A 81 13.82 -21.61 2.61
N LEU A 82 14.07 -20.62 3.47
CA LEU A 82 15.10 -19.60 3.29
C LEU A 82 16.35 -19.98 4.08
N VAL A 83 17.52 -19.65 3.53
CA VAL A 83 18.81 -19.82 4.19
C VAL A 83 19.57 -18.49 4.26
N THR A 84 20.53 -18.41 5.18
CA THR A 84 21.46 -17.28 5.23
C THR A 84 22.19 -17.13 3.90
N GLY A 85 22.23 -15.92 3.38
CA GLY A 85 22.81 -15.58 2.07
C GLY A 85 21.78 -15.49 0.94
N ASP A 86 20.52 -15.86 1.18
CA ASP A 86 19.46 -15.68 0.19
C ASP A 86 19.14 -14.20 -0.03
N ARG A 87 18.92 -13.83 -1.29
CA ARG A 87 18.41 -12.51 -1.68
C ARG A 87 16.90 -12.58 -1.76
N VAL A 88 16.23 -11.70 -1.03
CA VAL A 88 14.78 -11.69 -0.88
C VAL A 88 14.21 -10.32 -1.16
N VAL A 89 12.93 -10.29 -1.55
CA VAL A 89 12.13 -9.06 -1.56
C VAL A 89 11.32 -9.03 -0.28
N TRP A 90 11.44 -7.95 0.48
CA TRP A 90 10.80 -7.77 1.78
C TRP A 90 10.11 -6.41 1.84
N ARG A 91 9.21 -6.23 2.81
CA ARG A 91 8.52 -4.97 3.07
C ARG A 91 8.66 -4.65 4.55
N ALA A 92 9.13 -3.44 4.88
CA ALA A 92 9.20 -2.99 6.26
C ALA A 92 7.80 -2.87 6.84
N GLY A 93 7.59 -3.41 8.04
CA GLY A 93 6.37 -3.14 8.80
C GLY A 93 6.41 -1.74 9.39
N ASN A 94 5.24 -1.09 9.45
CA ASN A 94 5.04 0.19 10.12
C ASN A 94 5.02 0.07 11.66
N GLN A 95 5.12 -1.16 12.19
CA GLN A 95 5.16 -1.41 13.63
C GLN A 95 6.60 -1.64 14.07
N GLY A 96 7.14 -0.65 14.79
CA GLY A 96 8.39 -0.76 15.53
C GLY A 96 8.29 -1.71 16.73
#